data_AF-A0AB39W4W7-F1
#
_entry.id   AF-A0AB39W4W7-F1
#
_cell.length_a   1.000
_cell.length_b   1.000
_cell.length_c   1.000
_cell.angle_alpha   90.00
_cell.angle_beta   90.00
_cell.angle_gamma   90.00
#
_symmetry.space_group_name_H-M   'P 1'
#
loop_
_entity.id
_entity.type
_entity.pdbx_description
1 polymer ?
#
loop_
_entity_poly.entity_id
_entity_poly.type
_entity_poly.pdbx_seq_one_letter_code
_entity_poly.pdbx_strand_id
1 'polypeptide(L)'
;MENNYQEEKRYYEAQKKVKEIKSFYVHLTVYLLTNPIVIAVNLITSPEYLWCLWCLLGWAIPIVLHGLIAFDYPPFFNKEWEKRKIKEFIDKEEQSRNNWE
;
A
#
# COMPACT_ATOMS: atom_id res chain seq x y z
N MET A 1 20.71 4.33 -26.82
CA MET A 1 19.87 5.27 -26.03
C MET A 1 18.74 4.53 -25.34
N GLU A 2 17.99 3.65 -26.03
CA GLU A 2 16.95 2.77 -25.43
C GLU A 2 17.40 2.03 -24.15
N ASN A 3 18.57 1.37 -24.17
CA ASN A 3 19.05 0.58 -23.04
C ASN A 3 19.31 1.41 -21.78
N ASN A 4 19.84 2.64 -21.91
CA ASN A 4 20.12 3.50 -20.77
C ASN A 4 18.81 3.96 -20.10
N TYR A 5 17.79 4.29 -20.91
CA TYR A 5 16.48 4.69 -20.39
C TYR A 5 15.76 3.54 -19.66
N GLN A 6 15.82 2.33 -20.19
CA GLN A 6 15.25 1.15 -19.52
C GLN A 6 15.96 0.82 -18.20
N GLU A 7 17.28 0.99 -18.15
CA GLU A 7 18.07 0.76 -16.94
C GLU A 7 17.79 1.80 -15.86
N GLU A 8 17.73 3.08 -16.23
CA GLU A 8 17.33 4.17 -15.32
C GLU A 8 15.92 3.96 -14.75
N LYS A 9 14.96 3.55 -15.58
CA LYS A 9 13.58 3.25 -15.14
C LYS A 9 13.55 2.11 -14.12
N ARG A 10 14.25 1.01 -14.39
CA ARG A 10 14.34 -0.14 -13.46
C ARG A 10 14.98 0.26 -12.14
N TYR A 11 16.03 1.07 -12.18
CA TYR A 11 16.69 1.57 -10.98
C TYR A 11 15.78 2.48 -10.15
N TYR A 12 15.03 3.37 -10.81
CA TYR A 12 14.04 4.24 -10.15
C TYR A 12 12.92 3.42 -9.48
N GLU A 13 12.37 2.42 -10.16
CA GLU A 13 11.36 1.52 -9.58
C GLU A 13 11.90 0.76 -8.37
N ALA A 14 13.14 0.25 -8.45
CA ALA A 14 13.79 -0.40 -7.31
C ALA A 14 13.99 0.55 -6.12
N GLN A 15 14.43 1.79 -6.36
CA GLN A 15 14.55 2.80 -5.30
C GLN A 15 13.21 3.13 -4.65
N LYS A 16 12.17 3.32 -5.46
CA LYS A 16 10.81 3.56 -4.97
C LYS A 16 10.37 2.41 -4.06
N LYS A 17 10.63 1.17 -4.47
CA LYS A 17 10.28 -0.01 -3.68
C LYS A 17 10.99 -0.06 -2.33
N VAL A 18 12.30 0.21 -2.30
CA VAL A 18 13.08 0.30 -1.06
C VAL A 18 12.51 1.39 -0.14
N LYS A 19 12.11 2.53 -0.70
CA LYS A 19 11.51 3.63 0.07
C LYS A 19 10.17 3.22 0.70
N GLU A 20 9.31 2.52 -0.04
CA GLU A 20 8.02 2.01 0.47
C GLU A 20 8.23 1.01 1.62
N ILE A 21 9.14 0.05 1.46
CA ILE A 21 9.49 -0.92 2.50
C ILE A 21 10.03 -0.22 3.75
N LYS A 22 10.95 0.74 3.58
CA LYS A 22 11.48 1.52 4.71
C LYS A 22 10.38 2.29 5.44
N SER A 23 9.47 2.93 4.69
CA SER A 23 8.34 3.66 5.25
C SER A 23 7.41 2.74 6.06
N PHE A 24 7.15 1.53 5.56
CA PHE A 24 6.38 0.52 6.28
C PHE A 24 7.02 0.18 7.63
N TYR A 25 8.32 -0.12 7.66
CA TYR A 25 9.02 -0.45 8.91
C TYR A 25 9.03 0.70 9.92
N VAL A 26 9.15 1.95 9.45
CA VAL A 26 9.03 3.12 10.33
C VAL A 26 7.66 3.17 11.00
N HIS A 27 6.57 3.05 10.23
CA HIS A 27 5.22 3.08 10.78
C HIS A 27 4.93 1.88 11.69
N LEU A 28 5.37 0.67 11.30
CA LEU A 28 5.23 -0.52 12.12
C LEU A 28 5.98 -0.39 13.44
N THR A 29 7.20 0.16 13.42
CA THR A 29 8.01 0.36 14.64
C THR A 29 7.31 1.34 15.57
N VAL A 30 6.83 2.48 15.06
CA VAL A 30 6.07 3.46 15.86
C VAL A 30 4.82 2.79 16.45
N TYR A 31 4.07 2.02 15.66
CA TYR A 31 2.90 1.28 16.13
C TYR A 31 3.24 0.34 17.30
N LEU A 32 4.31 -0.46 17.17
CA LEU A 32 4.72 -1.41 18.21
C LEU A 32 5.24 -0.73 19.49
N LEU A 33 5.85 0.45 19.39
CA LEU A 33 6.37 1.18 20.55
C LEU A 33 5.29 2.01 21.26
N THR A 34 4.36 2.61 20.51
CA THR A 34 3.31 3.46 21.08
C THR A 34 2.15 2.66 21.67
N ASN A 35 1.77 1.52 21.08
CA ASN A 35 0.62 0.75 21.59
C ASN A 35 0.77 0.23 23.02
N PRO A 36 1.94 -0.28 23.48
CA PRO A 36 2.13 -0.64 24.88
C PRO A 36 1.86 0.53 25.84
N ILE A 37 2.23 1.76 25.45
CA ILE A 37 1.98 2.97 26.23
C ILE A 37 0.47 3.24 26.30
N VAL A 38 -0.24 3.15 25.16
CA VAL A 38 -1.70 3.33 25.10
C VAL A 38 -2.43 2.28 25.94
N ILE A 39 -2.01 1.02 25.87
CA ILE A 39 -2.56 -0.06 26.69
C ILE A 39 -2.32 0.24 28.18
N ALA A 40 -1.09 0.61 28.57
CA ALA A 40 -0.77 0.93 29.95
C ALA A 40 -1.62 2.09 30.49
N VAL A 41 -1.77 3.18 29.71
CA VAL A 41 -2.62 4.32 30.09
C VAL A 41 -4.07 3.88 30.28
N ASN A 42 -4.61 3.06 29.38
CA ASN A 42 -5.98 2.57 29.49
C ASN A 42 -6.18 1.71 30.76
N LEU A 43 -5.27 0.79 31.05
CA LEU A 43 -5.34 -0.06 32.24
C LEU A 43 -5.21 0.74 33.55
N ILE A 44 -4.44 1.83 33.56
CA ILE A 44 -4.27 2.70 34.75
C ILE A 44 -5.49 3.61 34.95
N THR A 45 -6.04 4.15 33.87
CA THR A 45 -7.08 5.20 33.95
C THR A 45 -8.50 4.67 33.91
N SER A 46 -8.73 3.56 33.21
CA SER A 46 -10.07 3.01 32.95
C SER A 46 -10.00 1.50 32.69
N PRO A 47 -9.59 0.69 33.68
CA PRO A 47 -9.44 -0.76 33.50
C PRO A 47 -10.76 -1.46 33.14
N GLU A 48 -11.90 -0.91 33.59
CA GLU A 48 -13.24 -1.43 33.29
C GLU A 48 -13.70 -1.18 31.84
N TYR A 49 -13.01 -0.28 31.11
CA TYR A 49 -13.36 0.06 29.73
C TYR A 49 -12.12 0.14 28.84
N LEU A 50 -11.92 -0.91 28.03
CA LEU A 50 -10.77 -1.09 27.14
C LEU A 50 -10.82 -0.24 25.87
N TRP A 51 -10.90 1.09 26.02
CA TRP A 51 -10.89 2.02 24.88
C TRP A 51 -9.63 1.91 24.02
N CYS A 52 -8.52 1.40 24.56
CA CYS A 52 -7.29 1.16 23.81
C CYS A 52 -7.52 0.27 22.58
N LEU A 53 -8.48 -0.67 22.61
CA LEU A 53 -8.80 -1.54 21.48
C LEU A 53 -9.21 -0.75 20.24
N TRP A 54 -9.99 0.32 20.41
CA TRP A 54 -10.41 1.18 19.29
C TRP A 54 -9.22 1.91 18.68
N CYS A 55 -8.27 2.38 19.51
CA CYS A 55 -7.04 3.00 19.03
C CYS A 55 -6.16 2.00 18.28
N LEU A 56 -5.97 0.80 18.85
CA LEU A 56 -5.14 -0.26 18.27
C LEU A 56 -5.71 -0.72 16.92
N LEU A 57 -7.01 -0.98 16.85
CA LEU A 57 -7.69 -1.45 15.64
C LEU A 57 -7.76 -0.36 14.57
N GLY A 58 -8.07 0.88 14.95
CA GLY A 58 -8.10 2.01 14.03
C GLY A 58 -6.75 2.25 13.36
N TRP A 59 -5.66 2.15 14.11
CA TRP A 59 -4.30 2.30 13.58
C TRP A 59 -3.73 1.04 12.93
N ALA A 60 -4.26 -0.14 13.24
CA ALA A 60 -3.84 -1.37 12.58
C ALA A 60 -4.19 -1.36 11.08
N ILE A 61 -5.32 -0.76 10.70
CA ILE A 61 -5.80 -0.77 9.31
C ILE A 61 -4.80 -0.06 8.36
N PRO A 62 -4.37 1.19 8.59
CA PRO A 62 -3.37 1.83 7.75
C PRO A 62 -2.03 1.08 7.71
N ILE A 63 -1.58 0.50 8.82
CA ILE A 63 -0.34 -0.28 8.89
C ILE A 63 -0.42 -1.50 7.97
N VAL A 64 -1.53 -2.24 8.04
CA VAL A 64 -1.78 -3.40 7.18
C VAL A 64 -1.79 -2.97 5.72
N LEU A 65 -2.54 -1.92 5.36
CA LEU A 65 -2.58 -1.41 3.99
C LEU A 65 -1.20 -0.99 3.48
N HIS A 66 -0.40 -0.32 4.30
CA HIS A 66 0.97 0.08 3.94
C HIS A 66 1.89 -1.13 3.73
N GLY A 67 1.72 -2.18 4.53
CA GLY A 67 2.43 -3.45 4.37
C GLY A 67 2.05 -4.15 3.07
N LEU A 68 0.76 -4.23 2.76
CA LEU A 68 0.26 -4.81 1.51
C LEU A 68 0.87 -4.10 0.27
N ILE A 69 0.95 -2.77 0.28
CA ILE A 69 1.62 -1.99 -0.76
C ILE A 69 3.13 -2.27 -0.78
N ALA A 70 3.79 -2.19 0.37
CA ALA A 70 5.23 -2.38 0.49
C ALA A 70 5.72 -3.77 0.05
N PHE A 71 4.86 -4.79 0.07
CA PHE A 71 5.20 -6.16 -0.35
C PHE A 71 4.48 -6.63 -1.62
N ASP A 72 3.97 -5.70 -2.44
CA ASP A 72 3.34 -6.01 -3.74
C ASP A 72 2.14 -6.96 -3.64
N TYR A 73 1.43 -6.91 -2.51
CA TYR A 73 0.15 -7.59 -2.34
C TYR A 73 -0.97 -6.57 -2.54
N PRO A 74 -1.48 -6.37 -3.76
CA PRO A 74 -2.52 -5.37 -3.97
C PRO A 74 -3.78 -5.78 -3.20
N PRO A 75 -4.28 -4.93 -2.28
CA PRO A 75 -5.43 -5.29 -1.43
C PRO A 75 -6.73 -5.47 -2.23
N PHE A 76 -6.85 -4.83 -3.40
CA PHE A 76 -8.09 -4.79 -4.17
C PHE A 76 -7.94 -5.11 -5.67
N PHE A 77 -6.75 -4.89 -6.28
CA PHE A 77 -6.56 -4.98 -7.73
C PHE A 77 -5.32 -5.80 -8.10
N ASN A 78 -5.51 -7.08 -8.42
CA ASN A 78 -4.41 -7.94 -8.86
C ASN A 78 -3.89 -7.58 -10.28
N LYS A 79 -2.68 -8.04 -10.63
CA LYS A 79 -2.08 -7.79 -11.95
C LYS A 79 -2.95 -8.26 -13.11
N GLU A 80 -3.76 -9.30 -12.91
CA GLU A 80 -4.68 -9.81 -13.94
C GLU A 80 -5.87 -8.87 -14.19
N TRP A 81 -6.40 -8.24 -13.13
CA TRP A 81 -7.41 -7.19 -13.26
C TRP A 81 -6.85 -6.00 -14.03
N GLU A 82 -5.62 -5.59 -13.71
CA GLU A 82 -4.95 -4.46 -14.38
C GLU A 82 -4.73 -4.76 -15.86
N LYS A 83 -4.15 -5.91 -16.20
CA LYS A 83 -3.98 -6.36 -17.59
C LYS A 83 -5.30 -6.38 -18.36
N ARG A 84 -6.36 -6.93 -17.76
CA ARG A 84 -7.68 -6.98 -18.38
C ARG A 84 -8.23 -5.58 -18.65
N LYS A 85 -8.07 -4.65 -17.72
CA LYS A 85 -8.54 -3.26 -17.90
C LYS A 85 -7.74 -2.49 -18.93
N ILE A 86 -6.42 -2.67 -18.98
CA ILE A 86 -5.58 -2.09 -20.04
C ILE A 86 -6.05 -2.57 -21.41
N LYS A 87 -6.25 -3.89 -21.57
CA LYS A 87 -6.75 -4.45 -22.82
C LYS A 87 -8.12 -3.89 -23.21
N GLU A 88 -9.06 -3.81 -22.25
CA GLU A 88 -10.39 -3.24 -22.50
C GLU A 88 -10.33 -1.80 -23.02
N PHE A 89 -9.40 -0.97 -22.52
CA PHE A 89 -9.24 0.40 -23.01
C PHE A 89 -8.61 0.47 -24.40
N ILE A 90 -7.60 -0.35 -24.69
CA ILE A 90 -6.99 -0.43 -26.02
C ILE A 90 -8.02 -0.89 -27.06
N ASP A 91 -8.74 -1.97 -26.78
CA ASP A 91 -9.75 -2.52 -27.69
C ASP A 91 -10.87 -1.49 -27.95
N LYS A 92 -11.27 -0.72 -26.92
CA LYS A 92 -12.24 0.38 -27.06
C LYS A 92 -11.73 1.54 -27.92
N GLU A 93 -10.47 1.94 -27.74
CA GLU A 93 -9.84 2.98 -28.58
C GLU A 93 -9.77 2.53 -30.04
N GLU A 94 -9.35 1.29 -30.30
CA GLU A 94 -9.26 0.72 -31.65
C GLU A 94 -10.65 0.62 -32.31
N GLN A 95 -11.66 0.12 -31.59
CA GLN A 95 -13.03 0.07 -32.10
C GLN A 95 -13.60 1.49 -32.36
N SER A 96 -13.27 2.45 -31.50
CA SER A 96 -13.68 3.84 -31.71
C SER A 96 -13.07 4.39 -33.00
N ARG A 97 -11.76 4.21 -33.21
CA ARG A 97 -11.05 4.66 -34.41
C ARG A 97 -11.62 4.04 -35.68
N ASN A 98 -11.89 2.74 -35.68
CA ASN A 98 -12.43 2.02 -36.85
C ASN A 98 -13.87 2.43 -37.19
N ASN A 99 -14.64 3.00 -36.25
CA ASN A 99 -15.98 3.53 -36.54
C ASN A 99 -15.95 4.93 -37.18
N TRP A 100 -14.80 5.62 -37.16
CA TRP A 100 -14.60 6.93 -37.77
C TRP A 100 -13.92 6.87 -39.14
N GLU A 101 -13.46 5.68 -39.56
CA GLU A 101 -12.94 5.36 -40.91
C GLU A 101 -14.02 4.71 -41.77
#